data_AF-A0A661MRE1-F1
#
_entry.id   AF-A0A661MRE1-F1
#
_cell.length_a   1.000
_cell.length_b   1.000
_cell.length_c   1.000
_cell.angle_alpha   90.00
_cell.angle_beta   90.00
_cell.angle_gamma   90.00
#
_symmetry.space_group_name_H-M   'P 1'
#
loop_
_entity.id
_entity.type
_entity.pdbx_description
1 polymer ?
#
loop_
_entity_poly.entity_id
_entity_poly.type
_entity_poly.pdbx_seq_one_letter_code
_entity_poly.pdbx_strand_id
1 'polypeptide(L)'
;MDLLKRENFSSGAPFEEKVGYSRAVRVGNMVYIGGTTSTNSEGVVEGAGDAYLQTKIILQKIEDALARAGAKVSEVIRVRFYVTDISKGQEYLRAYSEWYKGVKPVITMAEVKALARPEHLVEIEAEAVVGSYLIKSK
;
A
#
# COMPACT_ATOMS: atom_id res chain seq x y z
N MET A 1 5.23 -23.18 -22.66
CA MET A 1 5.25 -22.36 -21.43
C MET A 1 3.83 -21.96 -21.16
N ASP A 2 3.30 -22.28 -19.99
CA ASP A 2 2.01 -21.73 -19.59
C ASP A 2 2.17 -20.21 -19.43
N LEU A 3 1.37 -19.45 -20.18
CA LEU A 3 1.38 -17.99 -20.11
C LEU A 3 0.76 -17.55 -18.78
N LEU A 4 1.41 -16.63 -18.08
CA LEU A 4 0.86 -16.07 -16.85
C LEU A 4 -0.34 -15.17 -17.17
N LYS A 5 -1.49 -15.43 -16.52
CA LYS A 5 -2.66 -14.54 -16.59
C LYS A 5 -2.40 -13.28 -15.79
N ARG A 6 -2.70 -12.12 -16.39
CA ARG A 6 -2.71 -10.80 -15.74
C ARG A 6 -4.14 -10.35 -15.46
N GLU A 7 -4.38 -9.84 -14.26
CA GLU A 7 -5.66 -9.25 -13.85
C GLU A 7 -5.40 -7.88 -13.22
N ASN A 8 -6.18 -6.87 -13.62
CA ASN A 8 -6.10 -5.52 -13.09
C ASN A 8 -7.32 -5.23 -12.22
N PHE A 9 -7.10 -4.58 -11.09
CA PHE A 9 -8.14 -4.22 -10.13
C PHE A 9 -8.13 -2.71 -9.94
N SER A 10 -9.23 -2.05 -10.30
CA SER A 10 -9.40 -0.61 -10.09
C SER A 10 -10.04 -0.32 -8.73
N SER A 11 -9.66 0.77 -8.06
CA SER A 11 -10.40 1.26 -6.88
C SER A 11 -11.74 1.92 -7.24
N GLY A 12 -11.98 2.23 -8.52
CA GLY A 12 -13.12 3.05 -8.97
C GLY A 12 -12.86 4.56 -8.85
N ALA A 13 -11.68 4.98 -8.39
CA ALA A 13 -11.33 6.39 -8.34
C ALA A 13 -11.31 6.99 -9.77
N PRO A 14 -11.98 8.13 -10.03
CA PRO A 14 -12.04 8.72 -11.38
C PRO A 14 -10.66 9.02 -11.99
N PHE A 15 -9.66 9.26 -11.14
CA PHE A 15 -8.29 9.52 -11.56
C PHE A 15 -7.60 8.29 -12.17
N GLU A 16 -7.95 7.06 -11.74
CA GLU A 16 -7.39 5.82 -12.31
C GLU A 16 -7.76 5.68 -13.78
N GLU A 17 -9.04 5.89 -14.11
CA GLU A 17 -9.54 5.83 -15.49
C GLU A 17 -8.94 6.95 -16.35
N LYS A 18 -8.89 8.18 -15.82
CA LYS A 18 -8.37 9.33 -16.55
C LYS A 18 -6.88 9.19 -16.91
N VAL A 19 -6.07 8.59 -16.04
CA VAL A 19 -4.60 8.50 -16.20
C VAL A 19 -4.15 7.15 -16.78
N GLY A 20 -4.88 6.07 -16.52
CA GLY A 20 -4.53 4.73 -17.01
C GLY A 20 -3.64 3.92 -16.07
N TYR A 21 -3.96 3.89 -14.77
CA TYR A 21 -3.32 3.00 -13.80
C TYR A 21 -4.36 2.20 -13.00
N SER A 22 -3.93 1.12 -12.34
CA SER A 22 -4.80 0.27 -11.52
C SER A 22 -4.35 0.31 -10.06
N ARG A 23 -5.29 0.22 -9.12
CA ARG A 23 -4.99 0.08 -7.68
C ARG A 23 -4.11 -1.14 -7.41
N ALA A 24 -4.44 -2.26 -8.05
CA ALA A 24 -3.66 -3.48 -7.97
C ALA A 24 -3.55 -4.18 -9.32
N VAL A 25 -2.46 -4.91 -9.51
CA VAL A 25 -2.28 -5.83 -10.64
C VAL A 25 -1.83 -7.18 -10.07
N ARG A 26 -2.46 -8.26 -10.53
CA ARG A 26 -2.04 -9.62 -10.26
C ARG A 26 -1.49 -10.27 -11.53
N VAL A 27 -0.35 -10.96 -11.40
CA VAL A 27 0.22 -11.80 -12.46
C VAL A 27 0.62 -13.14 -11.84
N GLY A 28 -0.08 -14.22 -12.21
CA GLY A 28 0.08 -15.51 -11.53
C GLY A 28 -0.24 -15.42 -10.03
N ASN A 29 0.74 -15.65 -9.17
CA ASN A 29 0.64 -15.51 -7.71
C ASN A 29 1.18 -14.17 -7.16
N MET A 30 1.78 -13.32 -8.01
CA MET A 30 2.30 -12.03 -7.60
C MET A 30 1.19 -10.98 -7.60
N VAL A 31 1.05 -10.22 -6.52
CA VAL A 31 0.15 -9.08 -6.41
C VAL A 31 0.95 -7.83 -6.12
N TYR A 32 0.73 -6.80 -6.93
CA TYR A 32 1.38 -5.49 -6.81
C TYR A 32 0.32 -4.44 -6.52
N ILE A 33 0.50 -3.69 -5.44
CA ILE A 33 -0.34 -2.55 -5.06
C ILE A 33 0.40 -1.27 -5.44
N GLY A 34 -0.23 -0.43 -6.26
CA GLY A 34 0.33 0.87 -6.64
C GLY A 34 0.37 1.84 -5.46
N GLY A 35 1.08 2.96 -5.65
CA GLY A 35 1.14 4.05 -4.70
C GLY A 35 -0.24 4.44 -4.17
N THR A 36 -0.38 4.40 -2.84
CA THR A 36 -1.65 4.61 -2.14
C THR A 36 -1.52 5.75 -1.14
N THR A 37 -2.45 6.71 -1.24
CA THR A 37 -2.55 7.87 -0.35
C THR A 37 -3.88 7.90 0.40
N SER A 38 -4.03 8.80 1.37
CA SER A 38 -5.26 8.95 2.16
C SER A 38 -6.38 9.70 1.42
N THR A 39 -6.26 9.93 0.11
CA THR A 39 -7.32 10.60 -0.67
C THR A 39 -8.58 9.73 -0.76
N ASN A 40 -9.74 10.26 -0.37
CA ASN A 40 -11.03 9.58 -0.48
C ASN A 40 -11.65 9.71 -1.89
N SER A 41 -12.84 9.14 -2.09
CA SER A 41 -13.56 9.18 -3.37
C SER A 41 -13.98 10.59 -3.82
N GLU A 42 -14.11 11.52 -2.88
CA GLU A 42 -14.41 12.93 -3.15
C GLU A 42 -13.15 13.73 -3.49
N GLY A 43 -11.98 13.10 -3.44
CA GLY A 43 -10.70 13.76 -3.69
C GLY A 43 -10.18 14.54 -2.49
N VAL A 44 -10.71 14.34 -1.29
CA VAL A 44 -10.22 14.97 -0.05
C VAL A 44 -9.09 14.14 0.55
N VAL A 45 -8.00 14.79 0.96
CA VAL A 45 -6.91 14.15 1.71
C VAL A 45 -7.32 14.03 3.17
N GLU A 46 -7.67 12.83 3.59
CA GLU A 46 -8.08 12.57 4.96
C GLU A 46 -6.86 12.56 5.89
N GLY A 47 -7.00 13.14 7.10
CA GLY A 47 -5.90 13.22 8.06
C GLY A 47 -4.80 14.22 7.71
N ALA A 48 -5.14 15.37 7.11
CA ALA A 48 -4.16 16.43 6.85
C ALA A 48 -3.38 16.79 8.13
N GLY A 49 -2.05 16.75 8.06
CA GLY A 49 -1.16 16.99 9.21
C GLY A 49 -0.92 15.80 10.13
N ASP A 50 -1.70 14.72 10.03
CA ASP A 50 -1.64 13.53 10.88
C ASP A 50 -1.03 12.33 10.13
N ALA A 51 0.27 12.08 10.34
CA ALA A 51 1.01 11.03 9.66
C ALA A 51 0.50 9.63 10.01
N TYR A 52 0.11 9.42 11.26
CA TYR A 52 -0.44 8.15 11.73
C TYR A 52 -1.79 7.85 11.07
N LEU A 53 -2.72 8.81 11.07
CA LEU A 53 -4.05 8.63 10.49
C LEU A 53 -3.98 8.40 8.98
N GLN A 54 -3.16 9.17 8.26
CA GLN A 54 -2.95 8.94 6.81
C GLN A 54 -2.45 7.52 6.55
N THR A 55 -1.44 7.07 7.31
CA THR A 55 -0.89 5.72 7.18
C THR A 55 -1.96 4.66 7.44
N LYS A 56 -2.77 4.82 8.49
CA LYS A 56 -3.82 3.86 8.83
C LYS A 56 -4.87 3.74 7.72
N ILE A 57 -5.32 4.86 7.17
CA ILE A 57 -6.26 4.89 6.03
C ILE A 57 -5.66 4.21 4.81
N ILE A 58 -4.39 4.48 4.52
CA ILE A 58 -3.67 3.88 3.40
C ILE A 58 -3.55 2.36 3.56
N LEU A 59 -3.18 1.89 4.75
CA LEU A 59 -3.03 0.46 5.02
C LEU A 59 -4.36 -0.29 4.92
N GLN A 60 -5.47 0.32 5.35
CA GLN A 60 -6.81 -0.23 5.13
C GLN A 60 -7.11 -0.38 3.62
N LYS A 61 -6.86 0.67 2.82
CA LYS A 61 -7.05 0.62 1.36
C LYS A 61 -6.19 -0.43 0.68
N ILE A 62 -4.96 -0.62 1.16
CA ILE A 62 -4.05 -1.66 0.68
C ILE A 62 -4.60 -3.06 1.02
N GLU A 63 -5.07 -3.27 2.25
CA GLU A 63 -5.71 -4.54 2.65
C GLU A 63 -6.93 -4.86 1.78
N ASP A 64 -7.80 -3.89 1.54
CA ASP A 64 -8.98 -4.06 0.67
C ASP A 64 -8.57 -4.42 -0.76
N ALA A 65 -7.52 -3.78 -1.29
CA ALA A 65 -6.99 -4.06 -2.62
C ALA A 65 -6.35 -5.45 -2.72
N LEU A 66 -5.60 -5.87 -1.70
CA LEU A 66 -5.04 -7.21 -1.59
C LEU A 66 -6.16 -8.25 -1.60
N ALA A 67 -7.19 -8.07 -0.77
CA ALA A 67 -8.31 -9.00 -0.67
C ALA A 67 -9.03 -9.16 -2.02
N ARG A 68 -9.25 -8.06 -2.74
CA ARG A 68 -9.86 -8.07 -4.09
C ARG A 68 -8.98 -8.79 -5.12
N ALA A 69 -7.66 -8.71 -4.98
CA ALA A 69 -6.71 -9.45 -5.81
C ALA A 69 -6.52 -10.91 -5.36
N GLY A 70 -7.19 -11.35 -4.28
CA GLY A 70 -7.10 -12.70 -3.73
C GLY A 70 -5.85 -12.95 -2.87
N ALA A 71 -5.22 -11.89 -2.37
CA ALA A 71 -4.10 -11.96 -1.42
C ALA A 71 -4.55 -11.57 0.00
N LYS A 72 -3.73 -11.91 1.00
CA LYS A 72 -3.92 -11.56 2.42
C LYS A 72 -2.78 -10.67 2.92
N VAL A 73 -3.03 -9.92 3.99
CA VAL A 73 -2.00 -9.13 4.69
C VAL A 73 -0.81 -10.01 5.11
N SER A 74 -1.07 -11.27 5.51
CA SER A 74 -0.02 -12.24 5.88
C SER A 74 0.88 -12.70 4.73
N GLU A 75 0.48 -12.44 3.49
CA GLU A 75 1.20 -12.80 2.26
C GLU A 75 1.98 -11.62 1.67
N VAL A 76 1.90 -10.45 2.31
CA VAL A 76 2.70 -9.28 1.96
C VAL A 76 4.16 -9.58 2.28
N ILE A 77 5.01 -9.41 1.27
CA ILE A 77 6.45 -9.65 1.39
C ILE A 77 7.24 -8.35 1.42
N ARG A 78 6.67 -7.24 0.92
CA ARG A 78 7.33 -5.94 0.85
C ARG A 78 6.36 -4.79 1.02
N VAL A 79 6.81 -3.75 1.73
CA VAL A 79 6.13 -2.45 1.84
C VAL A 79 7.15 -1.33 1.61
N ARG A 80 6.81 -0.33 0.78
CA ARG A 80 7.64 0.86 0.57
C ARG A 80 6.87 2.10 0.99
N PHE A 81 7.51 2.99 1.75
CA PHE A 81 7.00 4.28 2.18
C PHE A 81 7.76 5.39 1.48
N TYR A 82 7.03 6.35 0.93
CA TYR A 82 7.52 7.64 0.50
C TYR A 82 6.88 8.70 1.38
N VAL A 83 7.67 9.41 2.17
CA VAL A 83 7.17 10.40 3.16
C VAL A 83 7.72 11.79 2.87
N THR A 84 6.99 12.84 3.22
CA THR A 84 7.45 14.23 3.04
C THR A 84 8.18 14.79 4.26
N ASP A 85 8.05 14.14 5.41
CA ASP A 85 8.72 14.49 6.67
C ASP A 85 9.07 13.20 7.41
N ILE A 86 10.34 12.80 7.34
CA ILE A 86 10.89 11.59 7.97
C ILE A 86 11.01 11.73 9.48
N SER A 87 10.99 12.95 10.02
CA SER A 87 11.03 13.17 11.47
C SER A 87 9.79 12.59 12.16
N LYS A 88 8.67 12.45 11.43
CA LYS A 88 7.45 11.75 11.84
C LYS A 88 7.53 10.22 11.74
N GLY A 89 8.71 9.65 11.49
CA GLY A 89 8.97 8.22 11.33
C GLY A 89 8.21 7.31 12.32
N GLN A 90 8.17 7.69 13.60
CA GLN A 90 7.50 6.91 14.64
C GLN A 90 5.98 6.83 14.44
N GLU A 91 5.35 7.88 13.92
CA GLU A 91 3.90 7.89 13.66
C GLU A 91 3.52 6.94 12.52
N TYR A 92 4.27 7.00 11.41
CA TYR A 92 4.07 6.07 10.28
C TYR A 92 4.29 4.62 10.73
N LEU A 93 5.38 4.35 11.48
CA LEU A 93 5.73 3.00 11.92
C LEU A 93 4.78 2.45 13.01
N ARG A 94 4.16 3.33 13.81
CA ARG A 94 3.12 2.94 14.76
C ARG A 94 1.91 2.36 14.03
N ALA A 95 1.40 3.07 13.01
CA ALA A 95 0.29 2.57 12.19
C ALA A 95 0.68 1.30 11.41
N TYR A 96 1.87 1.27 10.80
CA TYR A 96 2.40 0.08 10.12
C TYR A 96 2.40 -1.17 11.00
N SER A 97 2.76 -1.02 12.27
CA SER A 97 2.87 -2.14 13.20
C SER A 97 1.52 -2.79 13.52
N GLU A 98 0.40 -2.08 13.34
CA GLU A 98 -0.95 -2.66 13.52
C GLU A 98 -1.24 -3.76 12.49
N TRP A 99 -0.70 -3.64 11.26
CA TRP A 99 -0.87 -4.65 10.21
C TRP A 99 0.25 -5.69 10.22
N TYR A 100 1.50 -5.23 10.32
CA TYR A 100 2.63 -6.03 9.85
C TYR A 100 3.58 -6.53 10.95
N LYS A 101 3.35 -6.22 12.23
CA LYS A 101 4.23 -6.66 13.34
C LYS A 101 4.42 -8.18 13.39
N GLY A 102 3.37 -8.94 13.10
CA GLY A 102 3.41 -10.41 13.04
C GLY A 102 3.85 -10.99 11.69
N VAL A 103 3.72 -10.20 10.62
CA VAL A 103 4.01 -10.62 9.23
C VAL A 103 5.49 -10.41 8.88
N LYS A 104 6.04 -9.27 9.31
CA LYS A 104 7.43 -8.86 9.10
C LYS A 104 7.88 -8.84 7.62
N PRO A 105 7.16 -8.17 6.71
CA PRO A 105 7.65 -7.97 5.35
C PRO A 105 8.93 -7.11 5.35
N VAL A 106 9.70 -7.18 4.26
CA VAL A 106 10.79 -6.22 4.08
C VAL A 106 10.20 -4.82 3.90
N ILE A 107 10.82 -3.82 4.52
CA ILE A 107 10.32 -2.44 4.52
C ILE A 107 11.42 -1.49 4.07
N THR A 108 11.03 -0.46 3.32
CA THR A 108 11.87 0.71 3.03
C THR A 108 11.05 1.97 3.28
N MET A 109 11.66 2.99 3.89
CA MET A 109 11.06 4.31 4.04
C MET A 109 12.07 5.35 3.55
N ALA A 110 11.66 6.17 2.60
CA ALA A 110 12.48 7.24 2.05
C ALA A 110 11.73 8.58 2.16
N GLU A 111 12.45 9.62 2.57
CA GLU A 111 11.95 10.98 2.47
C GLU A 111 12.03 11.45 1.01
N VAL A 112 10.94 12.06 0.52
CA VAL A 112 10.85 12.65 -0.81
C VAL A 112 10.45 14.12 -0.70
N LYS A 113 10.83 14.92 -1.70
CA LYS A 113 10.56 16.37 -1.69
C LYS A 113 9.06 16.71 -1.62
N ALA A 114 8.21 15.94 -2.30
CA ALA A 114 6.78 16.17 -2.36
C ALA A 114 6.04 14.92 -2.84
N LEU A 115 4.75 14.85 -2.53
CA LEU A 115 3.79 13.89 -3.06
C LEU A 115 2.76 14.60 -3.96
N ALA A 116 1.76 13.87 -4.46
CA ALA A 116 0.80 14.39 -5.43
C ALA A 116 0.01 15.63 -4.96
N ARG A 117 -0.14 15.81 -3.65
CA ARG A 117 -0.80 16.97 -3.03
C ARG A 117 -0.04 17.46 -1.79
N PRO A 118 -0.07 18.77 -1.47
CA PRO A 118 0.62 19.31 -0.29
C PRO A 118 0.18 18.70 1.04
N GLU A 119 -1.07 18.24 1.14
CA GLU A 119 -1.63 17.64 2.34
C GLU A 119 -1.18 16.18 2.55
N HIS A 120 -0.62 15.53 1.52
CA HIS A 120 -0.10 14.18 1.64
C HIS A 120 1.22 14.18 2.41
N LEU A 121 1.26 13.38 3.47
CA LEU A 121 2.46 13.15 4.26
C LEU A 121 3.15 11.83 3.90
N VAL A 122 2.39 10.88 3.34
CA VAL A 122 2.84 9.53 3.05
C VAL A 122 2.13 8.93 1.85
N GLU A 123 2.87 8.19 1.05
CA GLU A 123 2.38 7.30 0.00
C GLU A 123 3.02 5.92 0.16
N ILE A 124 2.23 4.86 0.03
CA ILE A 124 2.67 3.48 0.30
C ILE A 124 2.40 2.56 -0.89
N GLU A 125 3.40 1.73 -1.21
CA GLU A 125 3.27 0.56 -2.08
C GLU A 125 3.39 -0.74 -1.29
N ALA A 126 2.78 -1.81 -1.80
CA ALA A 126 2.92 -3.15 -1.22
C ALA A 126 3.00 -4.22 -2.30
N GLU A 127 3.73 -5.30 -2.01
CA GLU A 127 3.83 -6.49 -2.86
C GLU A 127 3.52 -7.73 -2.03
N ALA A 128 2.73 -8.64 -2.59
CA ALA A 128 2.32 -9.89 -1.95
C ALA A 128 2.48 -11.08 -2.89
N VAL A 129 2.64 -12.27 -2.29
CA VAL A 129 2.71 -13.55 -3.00
C VAL A 129 1.61 -14.46 -2.49
N VAL A 130 0.57 -14.64 -3.30
CA VAL A 130 -0.59 -15.48 -2.95
C VAL A 130 -0.14 -16.92 -2.69
N GLY A 131 -0.60 -17.48 -1.57
CA GLY A 131 -0.24 -18.83 -1.11
C GLY A 131 1.09 -18.92 -0.37
N SER A 132 1.81 -17.80 -0.17
CA SER A 132 3.01 -17.78 0.67
C SER A 132 2.66 -17.84 2.16
N TYR A 133 3.59 -18.35 2.96
CA TYR A 133 3.44 -18.40 4.42
C TYR A 133 4.80 -18.25 5.10
N LEU A 134 4.78 -17.67 6.30
CA LEU A 134 5.97 -17.51 7.12
C LEU A 134 6.40 -18.87 7.69
N ILE A 135 7.59 -19.34 7.30
CA ILE A 135 8.25 -20.43 7.99
C ILE A 135 8.83 -19.86 9.28
N LYS A 136 8.34 -20.32 10.44
CA LYS A 136 8.94 -19.94 11.72
C LYS A 136 10.38 -20.46 11.76
N SER A 137 11.36 -19.56 11.67
CA SER A 137 12.74 -19.90 11.99
C SER A 137 12.82 -20.38 13.45
N LYS A 138 13.59 -21.44 13.69
CA LYS A 138 13.92 -21.90 15.04
C LYS A 138 14.52 -20.79 15.88
#